data_AF-A0A7C2MIA2-F1
#
_entry.id   AF-A0A7C2MIA2-F1
#
_cell.length_a   1.000
_cell.length_b   1.000
_cell.length_c   1.000
_cell.angle_alpha   90.00
_cell.angle_beta   90.00
_cell.angle_gamma   90.00
#
_symmetry.space_group_name_H-M   'P 1'
#
loop_
_entity.id
_entity.type
_entity.pdbx_description
1 polymer ?
#
loop_
_entity_poly.entity_id
_entity_poly.type
_entity_poly.pdbx_seq_one_letter_code
_entity_poly.pdbx_strand_id
1 'polypeptide(L)'
;MSQRTLLGWSAAAAAGWLLTACGEPIVARSPEALYAVAQQQIANANYSPAADTLARVVLAGPASEPARRARVLRLALLGGMARGYQQVGESYLAGSRSPGAAAYASQMRTMALDYFGRARGSSLEMMDALDRMRREPAGPLLGVDLSLPAAGAERAVLVQVRQGQWVEDAIRLRAERAEVGAQVREMLAGFAGTGGNEIDPAALYLAAARELVTLSGIFGPESLREPRSLRLYHERALQLAERAGELAADRPPLLEESARLQALCRDALQKP
;
A
#
# COMPACT_ATOMS: atom_id res chain seq x y z
N MET A 1 -9.31 -72.49 -40.36
CA MET A 1 -8.54 -71.65 -39.43
C MET A 1 -8.81 -70.21 -39.81
N SER A 2 -9.72 -69.56 -39.07
CA SER A 2 -10.34 -68.29 -39.42
C SER A 2 -10.25 -67.34 -38.22
N GLN A 3 -9.91 -66.09 -38.51
CA GLN A 3 -9.83 -64.96 -37.60
C GLN A 3 -11.17 -64.75 -36.87
N ARG A 4 -11.11 -64.37 -35.58
CA ARG A 4 -12.12 -63.51 -34.95
C ARG A 4 -11.54 -62.87 -33.69
N THR A 5 -11.17 -61.61 -33.85
CA THR A 5 -10.90 -60.60 -32.83
C THR A 5 -12.10 -60.45 -31.88
N LEU A 6 -11.85 -60.63 -30.58
CA LEU A 6 -12.77 -60.28 -29.50
C LEU A 6 -12.30 -58.94 -28.89
N LEU A 7 -12.95 -57.84 -29.30
CA LEU A 7 -12.95 -56.57 -28.57
C LEU A 7 -14.29 -56.51 -27.82
N GLY A 8 -14.29 -57.07 -26.61
CA GLY A 8 -15.40 -57.04 -25.69
C GLY A 8 -15.31 -55.82 -24.77
N TRP A 9 -16.43 -55.11 -24.66
CA TRP A 9 -16.66 -53.99 -23.77
C TRP A 9 -16.34 -54.29 -22.31
N SER A 10 -15.80 -53.30 -21.60
CA SER A 10 -15.87 -53.21 -20.13
C SER A 10 -15.88 -51.73 -19.74
N ALA A 11 -17.08 -51.15 -19.72
CA ALA A 11 -17.39 -49.99 -18.92
C ALA A 11 -17.60 -50.46 -17.48
N ALA A 12 -16.83 -49.96 -16.51
CA ALA A 12 -17.26 -49.84 -15.12
C ALA A 12 -16.22 -49.10 -14.25
N ALA A 13 -16.69 -48.03 -13.62
CA ALA A 13 -16.31 -47.59 -12.27
C ALA A 13 -14.87 -47.10 -12.02
N ALA A 14 -14.57 -45.88 -12.47
CA ALA A 14 -13.63 -45.00 -11.78
C ALA A 14 -14.38 -43.74 -11.33
N ALA A 15 -15.30 -43.92 -10.37
CA ALA A 15 -16.03 -42.83 -9.75
C ALA A 15 -15.76 -42.84 -8.25
N GLY A 16 -15.26 -41.71 -7.75
CA GLY A 16 -15.74 -41.21 -6.46
C GLY A 16 -14.82 -41.39 -5.26
N TRP A 17 -13.55 -41.00 -5.35
CA TRP A 17 -12.78 -40.57 -4.17
C TRP A 17 -11.85 -39.41 -4.54
N LEU A 18 -12.44 -38.23 -4.77
CA LEU A 18 -11.73 -36.95 -4.64
C LEU A 18 -12.38 -36.21 -3.47
N LEU A 19 -11.89 -36.56 -2.28
CA LEU A 19 -12.05 -35.82 -1.05
C LEU A 19 -11.52 -34.39 -1.25
N THR A 20 -12.46 -33.45 -1.32
CA THR A 20 -12.52 -32.31 -0.38
C THR A 20 -11.19 -31.89 0.23
N ALA A 21 -10.37 -31.19 -0.55
CA ALA A 21 -9.42 -30.22 0.00
C ALA A 21 -10.03 -28.83 -0.16
N CYS A 22 -10.22 -28.15 0.96
CA CYS A 22 -10.92 -26.88 1.10
C CYS A 22 -10.28 -25.77 0.23
N GLY A 23 -10.82 -25.56 -0.96
CA GLY A 23 -10.84 -24.25 -1.58
C GLY A 23 -12.31 -23.87 -1.73
N GLU A 24 -12.75 -22.78 -1.12
CA GLU A 24 -14.00 -22.17 -1.56
C GLU A 24 -13.94 -22.05 -3.09
N PRO A 25 -15.01 -22.39 -3.82
CA PRO A 25 -15.00 -22.24 -5.26
C PRO A 25 -14.57 -20.80 -5.56
N ILE A 26 -13.66 -20.62 -6.53
CA ILE A 26 -13.35 -19.31 -7.09
C ILE A 26 -14.64 -18.88 -7.80
N VAL A 27 -15.59 -18.36 -7.05
CA VAL A 27 -16.75 -17.69 -7.60
C VAL A 27 -16.14 -16.50 -8.33
N ALA A 28 -16.22 -16.51 -9.66
CA ALA A 28 -15.86 -15.37 -10.47
C ALA A 28 -16.79 -14.22 -10.06
N ARG A 29 -16.34 -13.42 -9.10
CA ARG A 29 -17.07 -12.26 -8.61
C ARG A 29 -16.88 -11.13 -9.62
N SER A 30 -17.96 -10.40 -9.90
CA SER A 30 -17.87 -9.21 -10.76
C SER A 30 -16.95 -8.15 -10.12
N PRO A 31 -16.39 -7.21 -10.91
CA PRO A 31 -15.59 -6.11 -10.37
C PRO A 31 -16.30 -5.34 -9.25
N GLU A 32 -17.61 -5.14 -9.35
CA GLU A 32 -18.45 -4.47 -8.34
C GLU A 32 -18.50 -5.26 -7.03
N ALA A 33 -18.73 -6.58 -7.12
CA ALA A 33 -18.78 -7.45 -5.95
C ALA A 33 -17.41 -7.52 -5.23
N LEU A 34 -16.31 -7.55 -5.99
CA LEU A 34 -14.96 -7.49 -5.42
C LEU A 34 -14.68 -6.12 -4.78
N TYR A 35 -15.13 -5.03 -5.40
CA TYR A 35 -14.93 -3.69 -4.87
C TYR A 35 -15.68 -3.48 -3.55
N ALA A 36 -16.92 -3.97 -3.44
CA ALA A 36 -17.69 -3.96 -2.20
C ALA A 36 -16.99 -4.77 -1.07
N VAL A 37 -16.41 -5.93 -1.40
CA VAL A 37 -15.63 -6.73 -0.44
C VAL A 37 -14.40 -5.96 0.04
N ALA A 38 -13.68 -5.30 -0.86
CA ALA A 38 -12.54 -4.47 -0.48
C ALA A 38 -12.97 -3.34 0.46
N GLN A 39 -14.08 -2.65 0.17
CA GLN A 39 -14.62 -1.60 1.05
C GLN A 39 -14.96 -2.14 2.45
N GLN A 40 -15.56 -3.33 2.54
CA GLN A 40 -15.84 -3.98 3.82
C GLN A 40 -14.55 -4.35 4.59
N GLN A 41 -13.52 -4.84 3.90
CA GLN A 41 -12.23 -5.13 4.51
C GLN A 41 -11.57 -3.85 5.05
N ILE A 42 -11.66 -2.74 4.32
CA ILE A 42 -11.14 -1.44 4.76
C ILE A 42 -11.90 -0.93 6.00
N ALA A 43 -13.23 -1.04 6.00
CA ALA A 43 -14.05 -0.67 7.16
C ALA A 43 -13.68 -1.47 8.41
N ASN A 44 -13.25 -2.72 8.24
CA ASN A 44 -12.78 -3.60 9.31
C ASN A 44 -11.28 -3.49 9.62
N ALA A 45 -10.59 -2.48 9.07
CA ALA A 45 -9.14 -2.27 9.20
C ALA A 45 -8.26 -3.45 8.71
N ASN A 46 -8.78 -4.26 7.78
CA ASN A 46 -8.07 -5.34 7.11
C ASN A 46 -7.41 -4.82 5.82
N TYR A 47 -6.44 -3.92 5.96
CA TYR A 47 -5.88 -3.13 4.84
C TYR A 47 -5.10 -3.95 3.81
N SER A 48 -4.28 -4.92 4.25
CA SER A 48 -3.52 -5.78 3.33
C SER A 48 -4.45 -6.67 2.48
N PRO A 49 -5.42 -7.42 3.07
CA PRO A 49 -6.43 -8.14 2.29
C PRO A 49 -7.25 -7.24 1.34
N ALA A 50 -7.52 -5.99 1.74
CA ALA A 50 -8.18 -5.01 0.89
C ALA A 50 -7.34 -4.64 -0.33
N ALA A 51 -6.04 -4.38 -0.16
CA ALA A 51 -5.13 -4.06 -1.26
C ALA A 51 -5.06 -5.20 -2.31
N ASP A 52 -5.04 -6.45 -1.85
CA ASP A 52 -5.09 -7.64 -2.72
C ASP A 52 -6.43 -7.77 -3.46
N THR A 53 -7.52 -7.54 -2.74
CA THR A 53 -8.86 -7.59 -3.33
C THR A 53 -9.03 -6.50 -4.39
N LEU A 54 -8.50 -5.30 -4.17
CA LEU A 54 -8.51 -4.22 -5.17
C LEU A 54 -7.66 -4.54 -6.40
N ALA A 55 -6.52 -5.23 -6.24
CA ALA A 55 -5.76 -5.72 -7.39
C ALA A 55 -6.62 -6.68 -8.24
N ARG A 56 -7.42 -7.54 -7.61
CA ARG A 56 -8.35 -8.44 -8.29
C ARG A 56 -9.50 -7.70 -8.98
N VAL A 57 -10.00 -6.59 -8.42
CA VAL A 57 -10.99 -5.72 -9.09
C VAL A 57 -10.45 -5.22 -10.43
N VAL A 58 -9.21 -4.72 -10.44
CA VAL A 58 -8.57 -4.20 -11.66
C VAL A 58 -8.42 -5.31 -12.71
N LEU A 59 -8.01 -6.51 -12.30
CA LEU A 59 -7.89 -7.66 -13.21
C LEU A 59 -9.23 -8.15 -13.76
N ALA A 60 -10.29 -8.13 -12.95
CA ALA A 60 -11.60 -8.63 -13.35
C ALA A 60 -12.29 -7.75 -14.41
N GLY A 61 -11.95 -6.46 -14.48
CA GLY A 61 -12.50 -5.56 -15.49
C GLY A 61 -11.69 -4.27 -15.63
N PRO A 62 -10.55 -4.25 -16.32
CA PRO A 62 -9.63 -3.12 -16.33
C PRO A 62 -10.25 -1.79 -16.79
N ALA A 63 -11.18 -1.83 -17.74
CA ALA A 63 -11.85 -0.61 -18.24
C ALA A 63 -13.07 -0.19 -17.39
N SER A 64 -13.49 -1.02 -16.42
CA SER A 64 -14.69 -0.77 -15.62
C SER A 64 -14.52 0.41 -14.66
N GLU A 65 -15.64 1.02 -14.27
CA GLU A 65 -15.64 2.08 -13.25
C GLU A 65 -15.06 1.60 -11.89
N PRO A 66 -15.45 0.41 -11.37
CA PRO A 66 -14.83 -0.15 -10.16
C PRO A 66 -13.31 -0.27 -10.27
N ALA A 67 -12.77 -0.68 -11.42
CA ALA A 67 -11.33 -0.77 -11.61
C ALA A 67 -10.64 0.60 -11.55
N ARG A 68 -11.24 1.65 -12.14
CA ARG A 68 -10.70 3.01 -12.07
C ARG A 68 -10.63 3.53 -10.63
N ARG A 69 -11.68 3.31 -9.84
CA ARG A 69 -11.69 3.64 -8.40
C ARG A 69 -10.73 2.77 -7.60
N ALA A 70 -10.63 1.48 -7.93
CA ALA A 70 -9.77 0.52 -7.24
C ALA A 70 -8.28 0.83 -7.40
N ARG A 71 -7.85 1.35 -8.56
CA ARG A 71 -6.45 1.79 -8.78
C ARG A 71 -6.03 2.84 -7.76
N VAL A 72 -6.83 3.90 -7.65
CA VAL A 72 -6.57 5.02 -6.74
C VAL A 72 -6.63 4.54 -5.31
N LEU A 73 -7.68 3.78 -4.96
CA LEU A 73 -7.85 3.28 -3.60
C LEU A 73 -6.69 2.37 -3.18
N ARG A 74 -6.23 1.50 -4.08
CA ARG A 74 -5.08 0.61 -3.83
C ARG A 74 -3.80 1.41 -3.62
N LEU A 75 -3.57 2.46 -4.42
CA LEU A 75 -2.43 3.36 -4.21
C LEU A 75 -2.48 4.04 -2.83
N ALA A 76 -3.64 4.56 -2.44
CA ALA A 76 -3.80 5.22 -1.15
C ALA A 76 -3.64 4.24 0.02
N LEU A 77 -4.15 3.01 -0.11
CA LEU A 77 -3.97 1.95 0.87
C LEU A 77 -2.51 1.55 1.03
N LEU A 78 -1.81 1.31 -0.07
CA LEU A 78 -0.40 0.87 -0.02
C LEU A 78 0.51 1.97 0.52
N GLY A 79 0.30 3.23 0.08
CA GLY A 79 1.01 4.38 0.64
C GLY A 79 0.69 4.61 2.11
N GLY A 80 -0.58 4.54 2.50
CA GLY A 80 -1.00 4.72 3.89
C GLY A 80 -0.50 3.60 4.80
N MET A 81 -0.47 2.35 4.32
CA MET A 81 0.19 1.23 5.01
C MET A 81 1.68 1.49 5.18
N ALA A 82 2.38 1.87 4.11
CA ALA A 82 3.80 2.14 4.16
C ALA A 82 4.13 3.23 5.17
N ARG A 83 3.42 4.36 5.10
CA ARG A 83 3.57 5.50 6.01
C ARG A 83 3.19 5.17 7.45
N GLY A 84 2.11 4.42 7.64
CA GLY A 84 1.66 3.99 8.97
C GLY A 84 2.69 3.08 9.63
N TYR A 85 3.20 2.08 8.91
CA TYR A 85 4.27 1.22 9.42
C TYR A 85 5.55 2.01 9.67
N GLN A 86 5.92 2.97 8.81
CA GLN A 86 7.05 3.86 9.06
C GLN A 86 6.87 4.60 10.40
N GLN A 87 5.72 5.24 10.64
CA GLN A 87 5.48 6.01 11.88
C GLN A 87 5.47 5.15 13.14
N VAL A 88 4.94 3.94 13.05
CA VAL A 88 5.01 2.97 14.17
C VAL A 88 6.47 2.57 14.40
N GLY A 89 7.23 2.26 13.35
CA GLY A 89 8.65 1.93 13.42
C GLY A 89 9.50 3.07 14.01
N GLU A 90 9.27 4.31 13.58
CA GLU A 90 9.90 5.52 14.12
C GLU A 90 9.60 5.69 15.62
N SER A 91 8.38 5.36 16.04
CA SER A 91 7.97 5.44 17.45
C SER A 91 8.73 4.43 18.30
N TYR A 92 8.86 3.18 17.84
CA TYR A 92 9.66 2.16 18.52
C TYR A 92 11.16 2.46 18.48
N LEU A 93 11.68 3.02 17.38
CA LEU A 93 13.08 3.41 17.28
C LEU A 93 13.42 4.53 18.27
N ALA A 94 12.57 5.56 18.35
CA ALA A 94 12.69 6.61 19.35
C ALA A 94 12.60 6.04 20.77
N GLY A 95 11.61 5.18 21.02
CA GLY A 95 11.43 4.49 22.30
C GLY A 95 12.66 3.70 22.72
N SER A 96 13.30 2.96 21.80
CA SER A 96 14.49 2.15 22.11
C SER A 96 15.68 2.97 22.63
N ARG A 97 15.72 4.28 22.35
CA ARG A 97 16.76 5.22 22.81
C ARG A 97 16.33 6.02 24.03
N SER A 98 15.08 5.90 24.46
CA SER A 98 14.56 6.60 25.64
C SER A 98 15.17 6.00 26.92
N PRO A 99 15.45 6.81 27.95
CA PRO A 99 15.83 6.31 29.27
C PRO A 99 14.83 5.29 29.85
N GLY A 100 13.55 5.40 29.48
CA GLY A 100 12.49 4.49 29.92
C GLY A 100 12.57 3.07 29.35
N ALA A 101 13.39 2.83 28.32
CA ALA A 101 13.44 1.55 27.61
C ALA A 101 14.49 0.56 28.14
N ALA A 102 15.17 0.82 29.27
CA ALA A 102 16.32 0.03 29.72
C ALA A 102 16.11 -1.50 29.70
N ALA A 103 14.91 -2.00 30.00
CA ALA A 103 14.57 -3.42 29.97
C ALA A 103 14.20 -3.97 28.58
N TYR A 104 13.81 -3.10 27.63
CA TYR A 104 13.19 -3.49 26.35
C TYR A 104 13.86 -2.84 25.11
N ALA A 105 14.95 -2.10 25.27
CA ALA A 105 15.55 -1.31 24.20
C ALA A 105 15.89 -2.15 22.95
N SER A 106 16.46 -3.35 23.15
CA SER A 106 16.76 -4.26 22.05
C SER A 106 15.50 -4.74 21.33
N GLN A 107 14.48 -5.14 22.09
CA GLN A 107 13.19 -5.62 21.57
C GLN A 107 12.47 -4.51 20.79
N MET A 108 12.48 -3.27 21.32
CA MET A 108 11.91 -2.11 20.64
C MET A 108 12.66 -1.79 19.35
N ARG A 109 13.99 -1.91 19.33
CA ARG A 109 14.78 -1.72 18.12
C ARG A 109 14.46 -2.79 17.07
N THR A 110 14.36 -4.06 17.45
CA THR A 110 13.94 -5.13 16.53
C THR A 110 12.55 -4.86 15.96
N MET A 111 11.59 -4.49 16.81
CA MET A 111 10.24 -4.12 16.38
C MET A 111 10.25 -2.96 15.38
N ALA A 112 11.08 -1.94 15.61
CA ALA A 112 11.23 -0.82 14.69
C ALA A 112 11.70 -1.27 13.29
N LEU A 113 12.70 -2.15 13.24
CA LEU A 113 13.23 -2.69 11.98
C LEU A 113 12.20 -3.57 11.26
N ASP A 114 11.42 -4.36 12.00
CA ASP A 114 10.33 -5.16 11.43
C ASP A 114 9.27 -4.26 10.76
N TYR A 115 8.89 -3.17 11.43
CA TYR A 115 7.96 -2.18 10.86
C TYR A 115 8.54 -1.46 9.65
N PHE A 116 9.83 -1.13 9.64
CA PHE A 116 10.48 -0.60 8.43
C PHE A 116 10.51 -1.63 7.29
N GLY A 117 10.68 -2.92 7.59
CA GLY A 117 10.53 -4.00 6.61
C GLY A 117 9.13 -4.05 5.99
N ARG A 118 8.08 -3.92 6.82
CA ARG A 118 6.69 -3.83 6.33
C ARG A 118 6.44 -2.57 5.51
N ALA A 119 6.96 -1.42 5.96
CA ALA A 119 6.87 -0.16 5.23
C ALA A 119 7.51 -0.26 3.83
N ARG A 120 8.70 -0.86 3.75
CA ARG A 120 9.37 -1.19 2.48
C ARG A 120 8.52 -2.10 1.59
N GLY A 121 7.93 -3.16 2.15
CA GLY A 121 7.08 -4.08 1.38
C GLY A 121 5.90 -3.35 0.73
N SER A 122 5.13 -2.60 1.51
CA SER A 122 3.95 -1.87 1.01
C SER A 122 4.32 -0.76 0.02
N SER A 123 5.45 -0.09 0.19
CA SER A 123 5.91 0.97 -0.71
C SER A 123 6.46 0.44 -2.04
N LEU A 124 7.10 -0.73 -2.06
CA LEU A 124 7.44 -1.41 -3.32
C LEU A 124 6.18 -1.81 -4.09
N GLU A 125 5.18 -2.36 -3.42
CA GLU A 125 3.89 -2.66 -4.05
C GLU A 125 3.18 -1.41 -4.56
N MET A 126 3.29 -0.28 -3.86
CA MET A 126 2.79 1.02 -4.31
C MET A 126 3.50 1.46 -5.60
N MET A 127 4.82 1.35 -5.67
CA MET A 127 5.58 1.67 -6.88
C MET A 127 5.17 0.77 -8.06
N ASP A 128 5.00 -0.53 -7.83
CA ASP A 128 4.50 -1.45 -8.86
C ASP A 128 3.07 -1.08 -9.30
N ALA A 129 2.22 -0.65 -8.38
CA ALA A 129 0.87 -0.18 -8.68
C ALA A 129 0.90 1.09 -9.56
N LEU A 130 1.78 2.04 -9.25
CA LEU A 130 1.99 3.27 -10.04
C LEU A 130 2.48 2.93 -11.45
N ASP A 131 3.49 2.06 -11.56
CA ASP A 131 4.06 1.65 -12.85
C ASP A 131 3.03 0.91 -13.72
N ARG A 132 2.15 0.10 -13.13
CA ARG A 132 1.02 -0.53 -13.84
C ARG A 132 -0.03 0.49 -14.27
N MET A 133 -0.41 1.41 -13.39
CA MET A 133 -1.39 2.45 -13.71
C MET A 133 -0.97 3.30 -14.92
N ARG A 134 0.35 3.52 -15.12
CA ARG A 134 0.89 4.22 -16.30
C ARG A 134 0.73 3.45 -17.62
N ARG A 135 0.55 2.13 -17.57
CA ARG A 135 0.47 1.24 -18.75
C ARG A 135 -0.97 0.86 -19.11
N GLU A 136 -1.92 1.13 -18.22
CA GLU A 136 -3.31 0.72 -18.37
C GLU A 136 -4.12 1.71 -19.23
N PRO A 137 -5.28 1.29 -19.80
CA PRO A 137 -6.03 2.06 -20.79
C PRO A 137 -6.42 3.45 -20.29
N ALA A 138 -6.32 4.44 -21.18
CA ALA A 138 -6.66 5.83 -20.92
C ALA A 138 -8.14 5.97 -20.53
N GLY A 139 -8.38 6.22 -19.26
CA GLY A 139 -9.68 6.61 -18.72
C GLY A 139 -9.46 7.53 -17.52
N PRO A 140 -10.43 8.39 -17.20
CA PRO A 140 -10.30 9.33 -16.09
C PRO A 140 -10.07 8.57 -14.78
N LEU A 141 -9.10 9.00 -13.99
CA LEU A 141 -8.90 8.46 -12.65
C LEU A 141 -10.07 8.92 -11.79
N LEU A 142 -10.72 7.99 -11.10
CA LEU A 142 -11.91 8.30 -10.32
C LEU A 142 -11.61 8.26 -8.83
N GLY A 143 -12.06 9.30 -8.14
CA GLY A 143 -12.03 9.43 -6.69
C GLY A 143 -12.76 8.30 -6.01
N VAL A 144 -12.50 8.17 -4.72
CA VAL A 144 -13.11 7.16 -3.88
C VAL A 144 -14.07 7.84 -2.92
N ASP A 145 -15.28 7.31 -2.80
CA ASP A 145 -16.15 7.61 -1.67
C ASP A 145 -15.92 6.53 -0.61
N LEU A 146 -15.21 6.89 0.45
CA LEU A 146 -14.86 6.00 1.54
C LEU A 146 -14.87 6.78 2.85
N SER A 147 -15.71 6.33 3.78
CA SER A 147 -15.65 6.77 5.16
C SER A 147 -14.69 5.87 5.95
N LEU A 148 -13.61 6.46 6.47
CA LEU A 148 -12.66 5.78 7.34
C LEU A 148 -12.91 6.20 8.80
N PRO A 149 -13.09 5.25 9.75
CA PRO A 149 -13.39 5.57 11.14
C PRO A 149 -12.31 6.46 11.75
N ALA A 150 -12.70 7.59 12.36
CA ALA A 150 -11.78 8.62 12.84
C ALA A 150 -10.60 8.07 13.66
N ALA A 151 -9.44 8.71 13.54
CA ALA A 151 -8.24 8.37 14.31
C ALA A 151 -8.54 8.53 15.80
N GLY A 152 -8.69 7.41 16.51
CA GLY A 152 -9.09 7.39 17.91
C GLY A 152 -7.93 7.47 18.90
N ALA A 153 -8.27 7.36 20.19
CA ALA A 153 -7.38 7.35 21.34
C ALA A 153 -6.28 6.28 21.25
N GLU A 154 -6.46 5.25 20.42
CA GLU A 154 -5.51 4.16 20.17
C GLU A 154 -4.16 4.67 19.63
N ARG A 155 -4.13 5.80 18.91
CA ARG A 155 -2.87 6.40 18.44
C ARG A 155 -2.04 7.01 19.58
N ALA A 156 -2.68 7.41 20.68
CA ALA A 156 -1.98 7.97 21.83
C ALA A 156 -1.01 6.95 22.47
N VAL A 157 -1.24 5.65 22.26
CA VAL A 157 -0.31 4.57 22.65
C VAL A 157 1.07 4.77 22.01
N LEU A 158 1.15 5.28 20.77
CA LEU A 158 2.46 5.50 20.13
C LEU A 158 3.29 6.58 20.83
N VAL A 159 2.66 7.51 21.56
CA VAL A 159 3.36 8.47 22.41
C VAL A 159 4.04 7.77 23.59
N GLN A 160 3.36 6.80 24.21
CA GLN A 160 3.94 5.97 25.28
C GLN A 160 5.10 5.12 24.76
N VAL A 161 4.94 4.52 23.58
CA VAL A 161 6.00 3.77 22.91
C VAL A 161 7.21 4.67 22.64
N ARG A 162 7.02 5.90 22.16
CA ARG A 162 8.12 6.88 21.98
C ARG A 162 8.86 7.21 23.28
N GLN A 163 8.18 7.14 24.42
CA GLN A 163 8.77 7.36 25.73
C GLN A 163 9.52 6.13 26.27
N GLY A 164 9.56 5.02 25.52
CA GLY A 164 10.27 3.80 25.90
C GLY A 164 9.41 2.80 26.66
N GLN A 165 8.09 3.01 26.74
CA GLN A 165 7.18 2.07 27.37
C GLN A 165 6.90 0.90 26.43
N TRP A 166 7.14 -0.32 26.91
CA TRP A 166 6.74 -1.53 26.21
C TRP A 166 5.22 -1.71 26.32
N VAL A 167 4.60 -2.12 25.22
CA VAL A 167 3.15 -2.32 25.13
C VAL A 167 2.87 -3.74 24.67
N GLU A 168 1.80 -4.33 25.21
CA GLU A 168 1.36 -5.67 24.84
C GLU A 168 0.87 -5.73 23.38
N ASP A 169 1.01 -6.90 22.78
CA ASP A 169 0.70 -7.15 21.37
C ASP A 169 -0.72 -6.72 20.96
N ALA A 170 -1.73 -7.00 21.78
CA ALA A 170 -3.11 -6.63 21.48
C ALA A 170 -3.33 -5.10 21.46
N ILE A 171 -2.60 -4.36 22.30
CA ILE A 171 -2.63 -2.90 22.33
C ILE A 171 -1.84 -2.35 21.15
N ARG A 172 -0.63 -2.89 20.89
CA ARG A 172 0.21 -2.55 19.74
C ARG A 172 -0.57 -2.67 18.42
N LEU A 173 -1.22 -3.81 18.19
CA LEU A 173 -1.94 -4.09 16.95
C LEU A 173 -3.13 -3.14 16.73
N ARG A 174 -3.79 -2.70 17.81
CA ARG A 174 -4.85 -1.68 17.71
C ARG A 174 -4.28 -0.31 17.35
N ALA A 175 -3.18 0.09 18.00
CA ALA A 175 -2.48 1.34 17.69
C ALA A 175 -1.94 1.36 16.24
N GLU A 176 -1.36 0.25 15.78
CA GLU A 176 -0.90 0.05 14.40
C GLU A 176 -2.05 0.25 13.40
N ARG A 177 -3.19 -0.43 13.60
CA ARG A 177 -4.35 -0.30 12.72
C ARG A 177 -4.90 1.13 12.69
N ALA A 178 -4.95 1.80 13.85
CA ALA A 178 -5.41 3.18 13.95
C ALA A 178 -4.45 4.15 13.25
N GLU A 179 -3.14 3.93 13.35
CA GLU A 179 -2.13 4.74 12.64
C GLU A 179 -2.22 4.53 11.14
N VAL A 180 -2.25 3.27 10.67
CA VAL A 180 -2.41 2.97 9.23
C VAL A 180 -3.71 3.57 8.70
N GLY A 181 -4.82 3.44 9.41
CA GLY A 181 -6.10 4.07 9.02
C GLY A 181 -6.02 5.60 8.93
N ALA A 182 -5.24 6.25 9.79
CA ALA A 182 -4.99 7.69 9.70
C ALA A 182 -4.18 8.04 8.45
N GLN A 183 -3.11 7.29 8.16
CA GLN A 183 -2.27 7.53 7.01
C GLN A 183 -2.99 7.23 5.68
N VAL A 184 -3.87 6.23 5.63
CA VAL A 184 -4.71 6.00 4.44
C VAL A 184 -5.64 7.19 4.17
N ARG A 185 -6.21 7.82 5.22
CA ARG A 185 -6.99 9.07 5.05
C ARG A 185 -6.14 10.20 4.51
N GLU A 186 -4.95 10.40 5.06
CA GLU A 186 -4.02 11.44 4.61
C GLU A 186 -3.65 11.25 3.14
N MET A 187 -3.37 10.01 2.72
CA MET A 187 -3.10 9.66 1.32
C MET A 187 -4.30 9.95 0.39
N LEU A 188 -5.52 9.55 0.81
CA LEU A 188 -6.74 9.83 0.04
C LEU A 188 -6.99 11.34 -0.10
N ALA A 189 -6.78 12.11 0.96
CA ALA A 189 -6.90 13.57 0.92
C ALA A 189 -5.83 14.21 0.02
N GLY A 190 -4.58 13.70 0.07
CA GLY A 190 -3.46 14.17 -0.73
C GLY A 190 -3.64 13.96 -2.24
N PHE A 191 -4.44 12.97 -2.66
CA PHE A 191 -4.77 12.72 -4.07
C PHE A 191 -5.82 13.70 -4.63
N ALA A 192 -6.26 14.72 -3.89
CA ALA A 192 -7.11 15.82 -4.35
C ALA A 192 -8.42 15.39 -5.07
N GLY A 193 -8.95 14.22 -4.70
CA GLY A 193 -10.21 13.70 -5.22
C GLY A 193 -10.95 12.91 -4.16
N THR A 194 -11.33 13.57 -3.07
CA THR A 194 -12.31 13.05 -2.11
C THR A 194 -13.71 13.40 -2.59
N GLY A 195 -14.65 12.46 -2.56
CA GLY A 195 -16.06 12.67 -2.95
C GLY A 195 -16.46 12.04 -4.29
N GLY A 196 -15.64 11.13 -4.84
CA GLY A 196 -16.00 10.35 -6.03
C GLY A 196 -15.82 11.07 -7.38
N ASN A 197 -15.33 12.31 -7.37
CA ASN A 197 -15.01 13.11 -8.56
C ASN A 197 -13.76 12.62 -9.28
N GLU A 198 -13.55 13.07 -10.52
CA GLU A 198 -12.31 12.82 -11.26
C GLU A 198 -11.09 13.36 -10.51
N ILE A 199 -10.02 12.56 -10.50
CA ILE A 199 -8.76 12.89 -9.86
C ILE A 199 -7.85 13.58 -10.86
N ASP A 200 -7.29 14.71 -10.43
CA ASP A 200 -6.21 15.37 -11.13
C ASP A 200 -4.96 14.48 -11.15
N PRO A 201 -4.52 13.99 -12.34
CA PRO A 201 -3.34 13.15 -12.44
C PRO A 201 -2.05 13.84 -11.95
N ALA A 202 -1.92 15.16 -12.11
CA ALA A 202 -0.76 15.91 -11.64
C ALA A 202 -0.68 15.89 -10.11
N ALA A 203 -1.80 16.14 -9.43
CA ALA A 203 -1.88 16.09 -7.98
C ALA A 203 -1.58 14.68 -7.43
N LEU A 204 -2.09 13.63 -8.07
CA LEU A 204 -1.80 12.24 -7.70
C LEU A 204 -0.31 11.93 -7.80
N TYR A 205 0.35 12.30 -8.92
CA TYR A 205 1.79 12.06 -9.09
C TYR A 205 2.64 12.87 -8.09
N LEU A 206 2.24 14.11 -7.76
CA LEU A 206 2.92 14.89 -6.71
C LEU A 206 2.77 14.28 -5.33
N ALA A 207 1.56 13.83 -4.98
CA ALA A 207 1.33 13.14 -3.72
C ALA A 207 2.16 11.85 -3.62
N ALA A 208 2.20 11.05 -4.68
CA ALA A 208 3.04 9.86 -4.73
C ALA A 208 4.55 10.20 -4.62
N ALA A 209 5.01 11.26 -5.29
CA ALA A 209 6.39 11.73 -5.19
C ALA A 209 6.76 12.15 -3.75
N ARG A 210 5.91 12.94 -3.09
CA ARG A 210 6.07 13.34 -1.68
C ARG A 210 6.16 12.15 -0.76
N GLU A 211 5.30 11.16 -0.99
CA GLU A 211 5.25 9.96 -0.18
C GLU A 211 6.54 9.15 -0.33
N LEU A 212 7.05 8.96 -1.56
CA LEU A 212 8.33 8.26 -1.76
C LEU A 212 9.52 8.99 -1.13
N VAL A 213 9.58 10.32 -1.18
CA VAL A 213 10.60 11.11 -0.47
C VAL A 213 10.51 10.87 1.03
N THR A 214 9.30 10.84 1.56
CA THR A 214 9.06 10.67 3.00
C THR A 214 9.43 9.26 3.48
N LEU A 215 9.05 8.24 2.72
CA LEU A 215 9.37 6.84 2.98
C LEU A 215 10.86 6.55 2.85
N SER A 216 11.60 7.32 2.06
CA SER A 216 13.03 7.10 1.85
C SER A 216 13.84 7.14 3.16
N GLY A 217 13.32 7.84 4.19
CA GLY A 217 13.90 7.90 5.53
C GLY A 217 14.10 6.53 6.21
N ILE A 218 13.32 5.50 5.86
CA ILE A 218 13.50 4.14 6.42
C ILE A 218 14.81 3.48 5.98
N PHE A 219 15.45 3.97 4.92
CA PHE A 219 16.71 3.43 4.40
C PHE A 219 17.94 4.14 4.97
N GLY A 220 17.75 5.12 5.86
CA GLY A 220 18.82 5.87 6.50
C GLY A 220 19.74 5.03 7.42
N PRO A 221 20.84 5.65 7.91
CA PRO A 221 21.89 4.97 8.68
C PRO A 221 21.42 4.43 10.03
N GLU A 222 20.31 4.93 10.56
CA GLU A 222 19.78 4.50 11.85
C GLU A 222 18.66 3.44 11.73
N SER A 223 18.24 3.18 10.50
CA SER A 223 17.10 2.34 10.12
C SER A 223 17.60 1.12 9.35
N LEU A 224 17.15 0.87 8.11
CA LEU A 224 17.54 -0.29 7.32
C LEU A 224 18.98 -0.22 6.75
N ARG A 225 19.60 0.96 6.71
CA ARG A 225 20.98 1.17 6.20
C ARG A 225 21.17 0.70 4.75
N GLU A 226 20.24 1.06 3.87
CA GLU A 226 20.26 0.65 2.46
C GLU A 226 20.43 1.86 1.53
N PRO A 227 21.65 2.39 1.34
CA PRO A 227 21.88 3.61 0.56
C PRO A 227 21.42 3.48 -0.90
N ARG A 228 21.48 2.27 -1.47
CA ARG A 228 20.95 2.01 -2.83
C ARG A 228 19.44 2.18 -2.89
N SER A 229 18.72 1.70 -1.88
CA SER A 229 17.26 1.86 -1.77
C SER A 229 16.89 3.32 -1.54
N LEU A 230 17.64 4.05 -0.70
CA LEU A 230 17.47 5.50 -0.52
C LEU A 230 17.54 6.25 -1.86
N ARG A 231 18.60 6.00 -2.66
CA ARG A 231 18.78 6.59 -3.99
C ARG A 231 17.63 6.23 -4.92
N LEU A 232 17.23 4.96 -4.99
CA LEU A 232 16.12 4.50 -5.82
C LEU A 232 14.81 5.26 -5.50
N TYR A 233 14.50 5.51 -4.24
CA TYR A 233 13.27 6.22 -3.86
C TYR A 233 13.32 7.69 -4.32
N HIS A 234 14.48 8.35 -4.21
CA HIS A 234 14.64 9.71 -4.72
C HIS A 234 14.61 9.77 -6.25
N GLU A 235 15.17 8.77 -6.96
CA GLU A 235 15.06 8.65 -8.42
C GLU A 235 13.60 8.49 -8.87
N ARG A 236 12.85 7.61 -8.19
CA ARG A 236 11.43 7.39 -8.49
C ARG A 236 10.58 8.61 -8.15
N ALA A 237 10.82 9.24 -7.00
CA ALA A 237 10.15 10.49 -6.65
C ALA A 237 10.43 11.61 -7.66
N LEU A 238 11.66 11.73 -8.14
CA LEU A 238 12.04 12.69 -9.19
C LEU A 238 11.24 12.45 -10.48
N GLN A 239 11.18 11.21 -10.96
CA GLN A 239 10.41 10.85 -12.17
C GLN A 239 8.92 11.20 -12.03
N LEU A 240 8.33 10.97 -10.86
CA LEU A 240 6.92 11.29 -10.60
C LEU A 240 6.71 12.81 -10.51
N ALA A 241 7.63 13.55 -9.87
CA ALA A 241 7.57 14.99 -9.77
C ALA A 241 7.71 15.66 -11.15
N GLU A 242 8.65 15.20 -11.99
CA GLU A 242 8.81 15.66 -13.38
C GLU A 242 7.52 15.42 -14.18
N ARG A 243 6.97 14.20 -14.11
CA ARG A 243 5.71 13.87 -14.78
C ARG A 243 4.55 14.76 -14.31
N ALA A 244 4.48 15.05 -13.02
CA ALA A 244 3.46 15.95 -12.51
C ALA A 244 3.64 17.38 -13.01
N GLY A 245 4.87 17.86 -13.15
CA GLY A 245 5.19 19.18 -13.70
C GLY A 245 4.75 19.30 -15.17
N GLU A 246 5.01 18.28 -15.99
CA GLU A 246 4.52 18.21 -17.38
C GLU A 246 3.00 18.33 -17.45
N LEU A 247 2.30 17.64 -16.55
CA LEU A 247 0.84 17.68 -16.50
C LEU A 247 0.36 19.04 -15.97
N ALA A 248 1.05 19.65 -15.01
CA ALA A 248 0.67 20.88 -14.33
C ALA A 248 0.96 22.18 -15.11
N ALA A 249 1.24 22.14 -16.41
CA ALA A 249 1.70 23.29 -17.22
C ALA A 249 0.89 24.58 -17.00
N ASP A 250 -0.43 24.49 -16.90
CA ASP A 250 -1.33 25.65 -16.71
C ASP A 250 -1.81 25.83 -15.25
N ARG A 251 -1.13 25.21 -14.28
CA ARG A 251 -1.52 25.18 -12.86
C ARG A 251 -0.35 25.57 -11.96
N PRO A 252 -0.11 26.89 -11.78
CA PRO A 252 1.09 27.40 -11.10
C PRO A 252 1.38 26.79 -9.72
N PRO A 253 0.40 26.58 -8.82
CA PRO A 253 0.68 25.99 -7.51
C PRO A 253 1.26 24.57 -7.58
N LEU A 254 0.76 23.74 -8.51
CA LEU A 254 1.25 22.37 -8.70
C LEU A 254 2.61 22.35 -9.41
N LEU A 255 2.85 23.31 -10.32
CA LEU A 255 4.14 23.46 -10.99
C LEU A 255 5.25 23.87 -10.01
N GLU A 256 4.97 24.83 -9.13
CA GLU A 256 5.92 25.25 -8.08
C GLU A 256 6.24 24.11 -7.13
N GLU A 257 5.22 23.36 -6.69
CA GLU A 257 5.42 22.20 -5.83
C GLU A 257 6.22 21.09 -6.53
N SER A 258 5.93 20.81 -7.80
CA SER A 258 6.73 19.89 -8.63
C SER A 258 8.19 20.32 -8.66
N ALA A 259 8.46 21.58 -9.01
CA ALA A 259 9.82 22.10 -9.10
C ALA A 259 10.59 21.99 -7.77
N ARG A 260 9.93 22.27 -6.64
CA ARG A 260 10.50 22.12 -5.30
C ARG A 260 10.88 20.66 -5.00
N LEU A 261 10.00 19.70 -5.31
CA LEU A 261 10.28 18.28 -5.11
C LEU A 261 11.39 17.76 -6.00
N GLN A 262 11.43 18.21 -7.26
CA GLN A 262 12.53 17.87 -8.17
C GLN A 262 13.88 18.36 -7.63
N ALA A 263 13.95 19.61 -7.14
CA ALA A 263 15.16 20.17 -6.55
C ALA A 263 15.62 19.36 -5.33
N LEU A 264 14.70 19.00 -4.43
CA LEU A 264 14.98 18.17 -3.26
C LEU A 264 15.54 16.80 -3.65
N CYS A 265 14.94 16.13 -4.64
CA CYS A 265 15.41 14.82 -5.08
C CYS A 265 16.78 14.91 -5.75
N ARG A 266 17.03 15.94 -6.57
CA ARG A 266 18.34 16.14 -7.22
C ARG A 266 19.45 16.40 -6.20
N ASP A 267 19.20 17.21 -5.17
CA ASP A 267 20.15 17.41 -4.06
C ASP A 267 20.46 16.09 -3.33
N ALA A 268 19.42 15.29 -3.04
CA ALA A 268 19.60 14.00 -2.37
C ALA A 268 20.43 13.00 -3.21
N LEU A 269 20.30 13.03 -4.54
CA LEU A 269 21.01 12.12 -5.45
C LEU A 269 22.47 12.50 -5.71
N GLN A 270 22.84 13.76 -5.45
CA GLN A 270 24.22 14.25 -5.52
C GLN A 270 25.06 13.85 -4.31
N LYS A 271 24.43 13.47 -3.20
CA LYS A 271 25.14 13.01 -1.99
C LYS A 271 25.69 11.59 -2.23
N PRO A 272 26.98 11.35 -1.99
CA PRO A 272 27.63 10.06 -2.22
C PRO A 272 27.13 8.96 -1.29
#